data_AF-A0A4P9YW16-F1
#
_entry.id   AF-A0A4P9YW16-F1
#
_cell.length_a   1.000
_cell.length_b   1.000
_cell.length_c   1.000
_cell.angle_alpha   90.00
_cell.angle_beta   90.00
_cell.angle_gamma   90.00
#
_symmetry.space_group_name_H-M   'P 1'
#
loop_
_entity.id
_entity.type
_entity.pdbx_description
1 polymer ?
#
loop_
_entity_poly.entity_id
_entity_poly.type
_entity_poly.pdbx_seq_one_letter_code
_entity_poly.pdbx_strand_id
1 'polypeptide(L)'
;AHRVGWIMSGAAAWTATFISIALILKHVQYYTVPRQQRYIVRICLMIPIYAISSWFSYVFYRNAPYFEFVRTFYEAFVLASFFILLVNYLGDTPADQHFAFAGQEPRRLKLTVPFCCVTYNPANRHLIWYLKWGILQYAVVEPVLTVIGVIAQTQNKYCPESLSPKYANLYITCINFISVTVAMYALITLYVTIKDTLAPHRPFFKFLCVKLVVFFSFWQAFLINILANANVIKPTEYWTKANIATGLNAILICFEMVVFALLHVKAFDYRVYRPKERIKQRVWAGLVDSLNPMDLVREV
;
A
#
# COMPACT_ATOMS: atom_id res chain seq x y z
N ALA A 1 -11.39 29.58 7.37
CA ALA A 1 -10.93 28.20 7.63
C ALA A 1 -10.66 27.40 6.34
N HIS A 2 -11.63 27.26 5.43
CA HIS A 2 -11.51 26.38 4.24
C HIS A 2 -10.30 26.66 3.31
N ARG A 3 -10.05 27.94 2.97
CA ARG A 3 -8.89 28.33 2.14
C ARG A 3 -7.54 28.00 2.80
N VAL A 4 -7.47 28.12 4.12
CA VAL A 4 -6.26 27.77 4.89
C VAL A 4 -6.03 26.26 4.83
N GLY A 5 -7.09 25.46 4.97
CA GLY A 5 -7.03 24.01 4.80
C GLY A 5 -6.53 23.60 3.40
N TRP A 6 -7.00 24.25 2.33
CA TRP A 6 -6.56 23.96 0.96
C TRP A 6 -5.07 24.22 0.75
N ILE A 7 -4.59 25.36 1.25
CA ILE A 7 -3.18 25.74 1.13
C ILE A 7 -2.30 24.82 1.96
N MET A 8 -2.69 24.54 3.21
CA MET A 8 -1.92 23.67 4.12
C MET A 8 -1.84 22.23 3.61
N SER A 9 -2.97 21.63 3.25
CA SER A 9 -3.01 20.26 2.70
C SER A 9 -2.28 20.18 1.36
N GLY A 10 -2.42 21.19 0.49
CA GLY A 10 -1.69 21.26 -0.77
C GLY A 10 -0.18 21.35 -0.57
N ALA A 11 0.28 22.22 0.33
CA ALA A 11 1.70 22.35 0.66
C ALA A 11 2.28 21.04 1.21
N ALA A 12 1.56 20.36 2.11
CA ALA A 12 1.96 19.05 2.63
C ALA A 12 2.01 17.99 1.51
N ALA A 13 0.98 17.94 0.65
CA ALA A 13 0.90 16.98 -0.44
C ALA A 13 2.02 17.15 -1.47
N TRP A 14 2.32 18.39 -1.85
CA TRP A 14 3.44 18.70 -2.74
C TRP A 14 4.78 18.37 -2.10
N THR A 15 4.96 18.68 -0.81
CA THR A 15 6.20 18.36 -0.08
C THR A 15 6.45 16.85 -0.05
N ALA A 16 5.45 16.06 0.32
CA ALA A 16 5.54 14.59 0.31
C ALA A 16 5.85 14.06 -1.10
N THR A 17 5.19 14.61 -2.12
CA THR A 17 5.38 14.28 -3.53
C THR A 17 6.82 14.57 -3.97
N PHE A 18 7.37 15.75 -3.67
CA PHE A 18 8.74 16.09 -4.04
C PHE A 18 9.78 15.18 -3.38
N ILE A 19 9.60 14.85 -2.08
CA ILE A 19 10.50 13.92 -1.37
C ILE A 19 10.46 12.54 -2.03
N SER A 20 9.27 12.01 -2.32
CA SER A 20 9.13 10.70 -2.97
C SER A 20 9.69 10.70 -4.40
N ILE A 21 9.40 11.72 -5.22
CA ILE A 21 9.94 11.85 -6.57
C ILE A 21 11.47 11.92 -6.53
N ALA A 22 12.05 12.68 -5.60
CA ALA A 22 13.51 12.75 -5.45
C ALA A 22 14.11 11.36 -5.13
N LEU A 23 13.46 10.57 -4.27
CA LEU A 23 13.87 9.20 -3.98
C LEU A 23 13.76 8.28 -5.21
N ILE A 24 12.65 8.34 -5.94
CA ILE A 24 12.42 7.58 -7.17
C ILE A 24 13.49 7.92 -8.21
N LEU A 25 13.76 9.20 -8.44
CA LEU A 25 14.80 9.66 -9.37
C LEU A 25 16.17 9.12 -8.97
N LYS A 26 16.49 9.03 -7.68
CA LYS A 26 17.75 8.43 -7.23
C LYS A 26 17.82 6.93 -7.50
N HIS A 27 16.75 6.17 -7.27
CA HIS A 27 16.70 4.75 -7.64
C HIS A 27 16.90 4.54 -9.14
N VAL A 28 16.24 5.34 -9.96
CA VAL A 28 16.32 5.23 -11.41
C VAL A 28 17.66 5.76 -11.97
N GLN A 29 18.30 6.73 -11.30
CA GLN A 29 19.67 7.16 -11.64
C GLN A 29 20.71 6.05 -11.40
N TYR A 30 20.47 5.18 -10.42
CA TYR A 30 21.34 4.06 -10.07
C TYR A 30 20.62 2.72 -10.28
N TYR A 31 20.03 2.52 -11.47
CA TYR A 31 19.21 1.36 -11.84
C TYR A 31 20.06 0.12 -12.18
N THR A 32 20.80 -0.38 -11.19
CA THR A 32 21.73 -1.51 -11.32
C THR A 32 21.05 -2.87 -11.21
N VAL A 33 19.99 -2.98 -10.40
CA VAL A 33 19.25 -4.23 -10.17
C VAL A 33 17.77 -4.01 -10.50
N PRO A 34 17.38 -4.04 -11.80
CA PRO A 34 16.01 -3.75 -12.25
C PRO A 34 14.94 -4.58 -11.56
N ARG A 35 15.21 -5.87 -11.30
CA ARG A 35 14.29 -6.82 -10.66
C ARG A 35 13.83 -6.41 -9.27
N GLN A 36 14.64 -5.66 -8.54
CA GLN A 36 14.29 -5.17 -7.20
C GLN A 36 13.81 -3.72 -7.28
N GLN A 37 14.55 -2.88 -8.00
CA GLN A 37 14.32 -1.44 -8.03
C GLN A 37 12.99 -1.07 -8.70
N ARG A 38 12.50 -1.83 -9.69
CA ARG A 38 11.16 -1.61 -10.28
C ARG A 38 10.06 -1.62 -9.23
N TYR A 39 10.08 -2.59 -8.32
CA TYR A 39 9.07 -2.74 -7.28
C TYR A 39 9.24 -1.69 -6.19
N ILE A 40 10.48 -1.32 -5.85
CA ILE A 40 10.74 -0.21 -4.92
C ILE A 40 10.18 1.10 -5.46
N VAL A 41 10.35 1.39 -6.75
CA VAL A 41 9.78 2.57 -7.40
C VAL A 41 8.26 2.57 -7.33
N ARG A 42 7.62 1.44 -7.63
CA ARG A 42 6.15 1.25 -7.49
C ARG A 42 5.67 1.50 -6.05
N ILE A 43 6.39 0.98 -5.06
CA ILE A 43 6.06 1.22 -3.64
C ILE A 43 6.21 2.70 -3.29
N CYS A 44 7.29 3.36 -3.73
CA CYS A 44 7.51 4.79 -3.42
C CYS A 44 6.45 5.70 -4.07
N LEU A 45 5.90 5.30 -5.23
CA LEU A 45 4.81 6.01 -5.90
C LEU A 45 3.48 6.00 -5.13
N MET A 46 3.35 5.17 -4.10
CA MET A 46 2.20 5.18 -3.18
C MET A 46 2.02 6.55 -2.53
N ILE A 47 3.11 7.17 -2.07
CA ILE A 47 3.10 8.45 -1.37
C ILE A 47 2.50 9.58 -2.22
N PRO A 48 3.01 9.89 -3.44
CA PRO A 48 2.45 10.96 -4.25
C PRO A 48 1.01 10.68 -4.68
N ILE A 49 0.66 9.41 -4.95
CA ILE A 49 -0.73 9.04 -5.30
C ILE A 49 -1.65 9.33 -4.12
N TYR A 50 -1.30 8.91 -2.91
CA TYR A 50 -2.10 9.18 -1.71
C TYR A 50 -2.17 10.66 -1.38
N ALA A 51 -1.03 11.36 -1.41
CA ALA A 51 -0.94 12.78 -1.11
C ALA A 51 -1.80 13.64 -2.06
N ILE A 52 -1.67 13.44 -3.37
CA ILE A 52 -2.40 14.22 -4.38
C ILE A 52 -3.88 13.85 -4.38
N SER A 53 -4.21 12.55 -4.28
CA SER A 53 -5.61 12.10 -4.28
C SER A 53 -6.34 12.58 -3.03
N SER A 54 -5.70 12.58 -1.86
CA SER A 54 -6.28 13.15 -0.64
C SER A 54 -6.40 14.67 -0.69
N TRP A 55 -5.43 15.37 -1.29
CA TRP A 55 -5.58 16.80 -1.50
C TRP A 55 -6.76 17.12 -2.43
N PHE A 56 -6.91 16.36 -3.53
CA PHE A 56 -8.03 16.52 -4.45
C PHE A 56 -9.37 16.09 -3.85
N SER A 57 -9.41 15.06 -3.00
CA SER A 57 -10.63 14.70 -2.27
C SER A 57 -11.08 15.81 -1.32
N TYR A 58 -10.14 16.56 -0.76
CA TYR A 58 -10.45 17.74 0.06
C TYR A 58 -10.94 18.94 -0.76
N VAL A 59 -10.28 19.24 -1.88
CA VAL A 59 -10.67 20.37 -2.77
C VAL A 59 -12.00 20.09 -3.46
N PHE A 60 -12.18 18.87 -3.97
CA PHE A 60 -13.35 18.42 -4.72
C PHE A 60 -14.16 17.41 -3.90
N TYR A 61 -14.66 17.83 -2.73
CA TYR A 61 -15.36 16.97 -1.77
C TYR A 61 -16.51 16.13 -2.37
N ARG A 62 -17.23 16.66 -3.37
CA ARG A 62 -18.32 15.93 -4.07
C ARG A 62 -17.82 14.71 -4.85
N ASN A 63 -16.59 14.79 -5.34
CA ASN A 63 -15.92 13.73 -6.09
C ASN A 63 -14.94 12.95 -5.20
N ALA A 64 -14.93 13.20 -3.88
CA ALA A 64 -14.04 12.52 -2.94
C ALA A 64 -14.03 10.99 -3.12
N PRO A 65 -15.18 10.29 -3.27
CA PRO A 65 -15.20 8.83 -3.44
C PRO A 65 -14.32 8.33 -4.60
N TYR A 66 -14.29 9.06 -5.72
CA TYR A 66 -13.46 8.68 -6.87
C TYR A 66 -11.97 8.72 -6.54
N PHE A 67 -11.52 9.75 -5.80
CA PHE A 67 -10.12 9.84 -5.36
C PHE A 67 -9.78 8.81 -4.26
N GLU A 68 -10.77 8.35 -3.48
CA GLU A 68 -10.57 7.24 -2.55
C GLU A 68 -10.35 5.94 -3.32
N PHE A 69 -11.17 5.64 -4.33
CA PHE A 69 -11.00 4.45 -5.18
C PHE A 69 -9.64 4.42 -5.88
N VAL A 70 -9.09 5.57 -6.30
CA VAL A 70 -7.73 5.64 -6.86
C VAL A 70 -6.68 5.18 -5.83
N ARG A 71 -6.82 5.59 -4.56
CA ARG A 71 -5.90 5.19 -3.49
C ARG A 71 -6.00 3.69 -3.21
N THR A 72 -7.21 3.17 -3.03
CA THR A 72 -7.39 1.75 -2.69
C THR A 72 -7.02 0.82 -3.84
N PHE A 73 -7.27 1.23 -5.10
CA PHE A 73 -6.76 0.51 -6.27
C PHE A 73 -5.23 0.42 -6.25
N TYR A 74 -4.55 1.53 -5.94
CA TYR A 74 -3.09 1.55 -5.90
C TYR A 74 -2.52 0.76 -4.72
N GLU A 75 -3.23 0.70 -3.60
CA GLU A 75 -2.88 -0.11 -2.44
C GLU A 75 -2.65 -1.58 -2.81
N ALA A 76 -3.58 -2.14 -3.58
CA ALA A 76 -3.52 -3.52 -4.07
C ALA A 76 -2.26 -3.77 -4.91
N PHE A 77 -1.92 -2.81 -5.78
CA PHE A 77 -0.73 -2.87 -6.61
C PHE A 77 0.57 -2.78 -5.80
N VAL A 78 0.60 -1.95 -4.75
CA VAL A 78 1.73 -1.82 -3.84
C VAL A 78 1.93 -3.10 -3.04
N LEU A 79 0.86 -3.71 -2.54
CA LEU A 79 0.93 -4.94 -1.75
C LEU A 79 1.47 -6.11 -2.60
N ALA A 80 0.99 -6.25 -3.84
CA ALA A 80 1.53 -7.22 -4.79
C ALA A 80 3.01 -6.95 -5.13
N SER A 81 3.36 -5.69 -5.39
CA SER A 81 4.74 -5.28 -5.67
C SER A 81 5.67 -5.56 -4.49
N PHE A 82 5.22 -5.35 -3.25
CA PHE A 82 5.98 -5.64 -2.05
C PHE A 82 6.20 -7.13 -1.83
N PHE A 83 5.17 -7.96 -2.06
CA PHE A 83 5.30 -9.41 -2.02
C PHE A 83 6.36 -9.90 -3.02
N ILE A 84 6.25 -9.46 -4.27
CA ILE A 84 7.21 -9.80 -5.31
C ILE A 84 8.63 -9.33 -4.96
N LEU A 85 8.78 -8.13 -4.40
CA LEU A 85 10.07 -7.62 -3.94
C LEU A 85 10.70 -8.55 -2.87
N LEU A 86 9.90 -9.06 -1.93
CA LEU A 86 10.38 -10.02 -0.94
C LEU A 86 10.85 -11.32 -1.59
N VAL A 87 10.10 -11.82 -2.59
CA VAL A 87 10.46 -13.00 -3.38
C VAL A 87 11.77 -12.80 -4.14
N ASN A 88 11.95 -11.63 -4.77
CA ASN A 88 13.18 -11.26 -5.49
C ASN A 88 14.38 -10.98 -4.55
N TYR A 89 14.16 -10.80 -3.26
CA TYR A 89 15.25 -10.77 -2.26
C TYR A 89 15.70 -12.17 -1.82
N LEU A 90 14.86 -13.21 -1.99
CA LEU A 90 15.24 -14.59 -1.67
C LEU A 90 16.12 -15.22 -2.74
N GLY A 91 15.86 -14.91 -4.01
CA GLY A 91 16.62 -15.46 -5.12
C GLY A 91 16.09 -15.03 -6.48
N ASP A 92 16.98 -15.11 -7.47
CA ASP A 92 16.71 -14.67 -8.85
C ASP A 92 15.93 -15.70 -9.67
N THR A 93 15.98 -16.98 -9.28
CA THR A 93 15.23 -18.06 -9.92
C THR A 93 14.27 -18.74 -8.93
N PRO A 94 13.18 -19.35 -9.43
CA PRO A 94 12.29 -20.14 -8.56
C PRO A 94 13.01 -21.29 -7.84
N ALA A 95 14.09 -21.82 -8.43
CA ALA A 95 14.93 -22.82 -7.81
C ALA A 95 15.69 -22.23 -6.62
N ASP A 96 16.35 -21.07 -6.79
CA ASP A 96 17.08 -20.39 -5.71
C ASP A 96 16.15 -20.00 -4.56
N GLN A 97 14.96 -19.51 -4.88
CA GLN A 97 13.93 -19.21 -3.89
C GLN A 97 13.57 -20.48 -3.12
N HIS A 98 13.28 -21.57 -3.80
CA HIS A 98 13.00 -22.86 -3.17
C HIS A 98 14.16 -23.35 -2.30
N PHE A 99 15.41 -23.20 -2.74
CA PHE A 99 16.58 -23.53 -1.93
C PHE A 99 16.71 -22.64 -0.70
N ALA A 100 16.37 -21.35 -0.80
CA ALA A 100 16.36 -20.45 0.36
C ALA A 100 15.31 -20.84 1.40
N PHE A 101 14.17 -21.41 0.97
CA PHE A 101 13.15 -21.97 1.87
C PHE A 101 13.51 -23.37 2.40
N ALA A 102 14.13 -24.22 1.57
CA ALA A 102 14.49 -25.59 1.92
C ALA A 102 15.78 -25.69 2.76
N GLY A 103 16.69 -24.73 2.63
CA GLY A 103 17.92 -24.62 3.42
C GLY A 103 17.68 -24.11 4.85
N GLN A 104 16.44 -23.74 5.19
CA GLN A 104 16.06 -23.55 6.58
C GLN A 104 15.97 -24.93 7.24
N GLU A 105 16.74 -25.14 8.31
CA GLU A 105 16.57 -26.26 9.26
C GLU A 105 15.07 -26.55 9.45
N PRO A 106 14.62 -27.82 9.48
CA PRO A 106 13.20 -28.19 9.58
C PRO A 106 12.62 -27.73 10.92
N ARG A 107 12.35 -26.43 11.03
CA ARG A 107 11.75 -25.77 12.17
C ARG A 107 10.26 -25.75 11.94
N ARG A 108 9.54 -26.41 12.84
CA ARG A 108 8.09 -26.24 12.97
C ARG A 108 7.83 -24.83 13.51
N LEU A 109 7.60 -23.89 12.60
CA LEU A 109 7.21 -22.53 12.97
C LEU A 109 5.74 -22.55 13.38
N LYS A 110 5.40 -21.86 14.48
CA LYS A 110 4.01 -21.59 14.84
C LYS A 110 3.44 -20.55 13.89
N LEU A 111 2.20 -20.74 13.44
CA LEU A 111 1.49 -19.71 12.69
C LEU A 111 1.38 -18.43 13.53
N THR A 112 1.27 -17.29 12.86
CA THR A 112 1.08 -16.02 13.54
C THR A 112 -0.31 -15.96 14.17
N VAL A 113 -0.46 -15.20 15.26
CA VAL A 113 -1.76 -14.97 15.92
C VAL A 113 -2.78 -14.49 14.87
N PRO A 114 -4.01 -15.03 14.81
CA PRO A 114 -4.71 -15.83 15.84
C PRO A 114 -4.50 -17.36 15.81
N PHE A 115 -3.87 -17.93 14.78
CA PHE A 115 -3.74 -19.39 14.65
C PHE A 115 -2.44 -19.95 15.25
N CYS A 116 -1.99 -19.41 16.38
CA CYS A 116 -0.69 -19.73 17.00
C CYS A 116 -0.53 -21.20 17.47
N CYS A 117 -1.61 -21.97 17.48
CA CYS A 117 -1.63 -23.39 17.82
C CYS A 117 -1.29 -24.31 16.64
N VAL A 118 -1.31 -23.80 15.40
CA VAL A 118 -0.98 -24.59 14.20
C VAL A 118 0.51 -24.43 13.90
N THR A 119 1.19 -25.55 13.69
CA THR A 119 2.60 -25.55 13.25
C THR A 119 2.67 -25.87 11.76
N TYR A 120 3.57 -25.19 11.05
CA TYR A 120 3.82 -25.45 9.63
C TYR A 120 5.30 -25.68 9.37
N ASN A 121 5.59 -26.43 8.31
CA ASN A 121 6.94 -26.59 7.80
C ASN A 121 7.18 -25.56 6.68
N PRO A 122 8.11 -24.60 6.85
CA PRO A 122 8.42 -23.60 5.83
C PRO A 122 9.02 -24.21 4.55
N ALA A 123 9.61 -25.40 4.63
CA ALA A 123 10.15 -26.12 3.47
C ALA A 123 9.06 -26.77 2.58
N ASN A 124 7.79 -26.71 2.96
CA ASN A 124 6.70 -27.27 2.15
C ASN A 124 6.40 -26.36 0.95
N ARG A 125 6.66 -26.85 -0.27
CA ARG A 125 6.34 -26.15 -1.54
C ARG A 125 4.89 -25.66 -1.62
N HIS A 126 3.95 -26.43 -1.08
CA HIS A 126 2.54 -26.06 -1.10
C HIS A 126 2.24 -24.82 -0.25
N LEU A 127 2.96 -24.61 0.85
CA LEU A 127 2.75 -23.44 1.71
C LEU A 127 3.07 -22.14 0.97
N ILE A 128 4.22 -22.06 0.31
CA ILE A 128 4.62 -20.87 -0.47
C ILE A 128 3.56 -20.58 -1.54
N TRP A 129 3.04 -21.62 -2.18
CA TRP A 129 1.95 -21.50 -3.14
C TRP A 129 0.69 -20.92 -2.51
N TYR A 130 0.24 -21.42 -1.35
CA TYR A 130 -0.91 -20.87 -0.63
C TYR A 130 -0.70 -19.42 -0.18
N LEU A 131 0.50 -19.07 0.31
CA LEU A 131 0.83 -17.70 0.70
C LEU A 131 0.83 -16.76 -0.50
N LYS A 132 1.39 -17.20 -1.64
CA LYS A 132 1.36 -16.46 -2.90
C LYS A 132 -0.07 -16.17 -3.33
N TRP A 133 -0.94 -17.18 -3.39
CA TRP A 133 -2.35 -16.99 -3.75
C TRP A 133 -3.14 -16.15 -2.73
N GLY A 134 -2.87 -16.33 -1.44
CA GLY A 134 -3.50 -15.55 -0.38
C GLY A 134 -3.18 -14.05 -0.46
N ILE A 135 -1.99 -13.70 -0.95
CA ILE A 135 -1.59 -12.31 -1.17
C ILE A 135 -2.14 -11.78 -2.49
N LEU A 136 -1.96 -12.53 -3.58
CA LEU A 136 -2.34 -12.10 -4.93
C LEU A 136 -3.85 -11.98 -5.14
N GLN A 137 -4.68 -12.70 -4.38
CA GLN A 137 -6.13 -12.51 -4.44
C GLN A 137 -6.53 -11.06 -4.13
N TYR A 138 -5.85 -10.38 -3.20
CA TYR A 138 -6.17 -8.98 -2.89
C TYR A 138 -5.85 -8.04 -4.06
N ALA A 139 -4.79 -8.34 -4.81
CA ALA A 139 -4.42 -7.62 -6.03
C ALA A 139 -5.48 -7.72 -7.15
N VAL A 140 -6.40 -8.68 -7.06
CA VAL A 140 -7.51 -8.86 -8.01
C VAL A 140 -8.83 -8.38 -7.42
N VAL A 141 -9.13 -8.78 -6.18
CA VAL A 141 -10.38 -8.45 -5.48
C VAL A 141 -10.53 -6.95 -5.33
N GLU A 142 -9.48 -6.23 -4.93
CA GLU A 142 -9.58 -4.80 -4.69
C GLU A 142 -9.88 -4.00 -5.97
N PRO A 143 -9.17 -4.19 -7.10
CA PRO A 143 -9.58 -3.60 -8.38
C PRO A 143 -11.03 -3.88 -8.76
N VAL A 144 -11.50 -5.12 -8.59
CA VAL A 144 -12.89 -5.47 -8.88
C VAL A 144 -13.86 -4.69 -7.98
N LEU A 145 -13.57 -4.61 -6.67
CA LEU A 145 -14.37 -3.85 -5.72
C LEU A 145 -14.37 -2.34 -6.03
N THR A 146 -13.23 -1.77 -6.45
CA THR A 146 -13.17 -0.35 -6.85
C THR A 146 -14.02 -0.08 -8.09
N VAL A 147 -14.00 -0.95 -9.10
CA VAL A 147 -14.85 -0.82 -10.30
C VAL A 147 -16.32 -0.92 -9.93
N ILE A 148 -16.70 -1.89 -9.09
CA ILE A 148 -18.07 -2.03 -8.57
C ILE A 148 -18.47 -0.76 -7.80
N GLY A 149 -17.57 -0.22 -6.97
CA GLY A 149 -17.78 1.02 -6.21
C GLY A 149 -18.04 2.23 -7.11
N VAL A 150 -17.23 2.39 -8.16
CA VAL A 150 -17.41 3.45 -9.17
C VAL A 150 -18.77 3.32 -9.88
N ILE A 151 -19.14 2.12 -10.31
CA ILE A 151 -20.45 1.88 -10.95
C ILE A 151 -21.61 2.15 -9.98
N ALA A 152 -21.48 1.74 -8.72
CA ALA A 152 -22.49 2.01 -7.71
C ALA A 152 -22.63 3.52 -7.41
N GLN A 153 -21.51 4.26 -7.45
CA GLN A 153 -21.48 5.71 -7.30
C GLN A 153 -22.21 6.41 -8.45
N THR A 154 -21.99 6.01 -9.70
CA THR A 154 -22.70 6.61 -10.86
C THR A 154 -24.21 6.35 -10.83
N GLN A 155 -24.64 5.24 -10.21
CA GLN A 155 -26.05 4.90 -10.01
C GLN A 155 -26.66 5.51 -8.74
N ASN A 156 -25.93 6.33 -7.98
CA ASN A 156 -26.34 6.87 -6.66
C ASN A 156 -26.71 5.79 -5.63
N LYS A 157 -26.13 4.58 -5.75
CA LYS A 157 -26.30 3.45 -4.82
C LYS A 157 -25.09 3.23 -3.91
N TYR A 158 -24.08 4.10 -4.00
CA TYR A 158 -22.93 4.12 -3.11
C TYR A 158 -23.07 5.29 -2.13
N CYS A 159 -22.93 4.99 -0.83
CA CYS A 159 -22.93 5.99 0.23
C CYS A 159 -21.78 5.65 1.17
N PRO A 160 -20.64 6.38 1.14
CA PRO A 160 -19.45 6.04 1.92
C PRO A 160 -19.67 6.12 3.44
N GLU A 161 -20.63 6.94 3.85
CA GLU A 161 -20.94 7.25 5.26
C GLU A 161 -21.93 6.27 5.89
N SER A 162 -22.69 5.55 5.05
CA SER A 162 -23.74 4.65 5.52
C SER A 162 -23.27 3.20 5.44
N LEU A 163 -23.39 2.49 6.57
CA LEU A 163 -23.25 1.04 6.66
C LEU A 163 -24.61 0.32 6.52
N SER A 164 -25.61 0.97 5.92
CA SER A 164 -26.90 0.34 5.68
C SER A 164 -26.79 -0.74 4.58
N PRO A 165 -27.47 -1.90 4.73
CA PRO A 165 -27.55 -2.93 3.69
C PRO A 165 -28.13 -2.44 2.36
N LYS A 166 -28.76 -1.27 2.33
CA LYS A 166 -29.31 -0.66 1.10
C LYS A 166 -28.22 -0.18 0.13
N TYR A 167 -27.03 0.14 0.62
CA TYR A 167 -25.95 0.72 -0.18
C TYR A 167 -24.83 -0.28 -0.45
N ALA A 168 -24.21 -0.16 -1.63
CA ALA A 168 -23.10 -1.03 -2.03
C ALA A 168 -21.87 -0.93 -1.10
N ASN A 169 -21.72 0.20 -0.41
CA ASN A 169 -20.58 0.49 0.48
C ASN A 169 -20.39 -0.56 1.59
N LEU A 170 -21.48 -1.06 2.19
CA LEU A 170 -21.40 -2.09 3.24
C LEU A 170 -20.73 -3.36 2.70
N TYR A 171 -21.22 -3.88 1.57
CA TYR A 171 -20.72 -5.10 0.96
C TYR A 171 -19.27 -4.96 0.49
N ILE A 172 -18.94 -3.84 -0.16
CA ILE A 172 -17.57 -3.54 -0.59
C ILE A 172 -16.64 -3.52 0.61
N THR A 173 -17.02 -2.82 1.68
CA THR A 173 -16.21 -2.73 2.91
C THR A 173 -16.02 -4.09 3.57
N CYS A 174 -17.08 -4.91 3.68
CA CYS A 174 -17.00 -6.25 4.25
C CYS A 174 -16.10 -7.19 3.44
N ILE A 175 -16.27 -7.24 2.11
CA ILE A 175 -15.45 -8.10 1.24
C ILE A 175 -14.00 -7.64 1.27
N ASN A 176 -13.75 -6.32 1.21
CA ASN A 176 -12.42 -5.75 1.30
C ASN A 176 -11.77 -6.11 2.64
N PHE A 177 -12.47 -5.94 3.76
CA PHE A 177 -11.96 -6.26 5.09
C PHE A 177 -11.52 -7.74 5.20
N ILE A 178 -12.33 -8.66 4.67
CA ILE A 178 -11.97 -10.10 4.63
C ILE A 178 -10.74 -10.31 3.74
N SER A 179 -10.75 -9.76 2.52
CA SER A 179 -9.68 -9.94 1.54
C SER A 179 -8.34 -9.39 2.02
N VAL A 180 -8.30 -8.15 2.54
CA VAL A 180 -7.09 -7.54 3.13
C VAL A 180 -6.61 -8.37 4.32
N THR A 181 -7.51 -8.84 5.19
CA THR A 181 -7.13 -9.64 6.35
C THR A 181 -6.43 -10.93 5.93
N VAL A 182 -6.97 -11.65 4.93
CA VAL A 182 -6.36 -12.86 4.37
C VAL A 182 -4.99 -12.56 3.75
N ALA A 183 -4.90 -11.51 2.92
CA ALA A 183 -3.64 -11.13 2.27
C ALA A 183 -2.56 -10.70 3.27
N MET A 184 -2.94 -9.88 4.25
CA MET A 184 -2.02 -9.43 5.30
C MET A 184 -1.57 -10.59 6.18
N TYR A 185 -2.45 -11.53 6.50
CA TYR A 185 -2.08 -12.73 7.24
C TYR A 185 -1.06 -13.59 6.49
N ALA A 186 -1.29 -13.81 5.19
CA ALA A 186 -0.36 -14.53 4.33
C ALA A 186 0.99 -13.78 4.21
N LEU A 187 0.96 -12.46 4.04
CA LEU A 187 2.17 -11.64 3.94
C LEU A 187 2.98 -11.62 5.24
N ILE A 188 2.31 -11.55 6.41
CA ILE A 188 2.98 -11.64 7.72
C ILE A 188 3.57 -13.04 7.91
N THR A 189 2.84 -14.08 7.55
CA THR A 189 3.33 -15.46 7.67
C THR A 189 4.58 -15.66 6.82
N LEU A 190 4.54 -15.23 5.55
CA LEU A 190 5.70 -15.23 4.66
C LEU A 190 6.87 -14.45 5.26
N TYR A 191 6.62 -13.23 5.75
CA TYR A 191 7.65 -12.41 6.37
C TYR A 191 8.32 -13.11 7.55
N VAL A 192 7.54 -13.73 8.46
CA VAL A 192 8.08 -14.46 9.61
C VAL A 192 8.89 -15.68 9.17
N THR A 193 8.54 -16.32 8.06
CA THR A 193 9.33 -17.40 7.46
C THR A 193 10.69 -16.91 6.97
N ILE A 194 10.75 -15.75 6.31
CA ILE A 194 11.95 -15.32 5.56
C ILE A 194 12.79 -14.24 6.24
N LYS A 195 12.33 -13.69 7.37
CA LYS A 195 12.96 -12.53 8.04
C LYS A 195 14.43 -12.78 8.42
N ASP A 196 14.78 -14.02 8.78
CA ASP A 196 16.12 -14.36 9.24
C ASP A 196 17.08 -14.40 8.05
N THR A 197 16.63 -14.98 6.93
CA THR A 197 17.37 -14.99 5.65
C THR A 197 17.54 -13.57 5.09
N LEU A 198 16.55 -12.70 5.26
CA LEU A 198 16.56 -11.32 4.74
C LEU A 198 17.09 -10.29 5.73
N ALA A 199 17.63 -10.68 6.89
CA ALA A 199 18.10 -9.76 7.93
C ALA A 199 19.00 -8.60 7.41
N PRO A 200 19.93 -8.82 6.45
CA PRO A 200 20.76 -7.75 5.88
C PRO A 200 19.96 -6.63 5.20
N HIS A 201 18.78 -6.93 4.65
CA HIS A 201 17.96 -5.97 3.90
C HIS A 201 16.92 -5.22 4.75
N ARG A 202 16.93 -5.41 6.09
CA ARG A 202 15.98 -4.82 7.06
C ARG A 202 14.51 -4.88 6.60
N PRO A 203 13.99 -6.07 6.25
CA PRO A 203 12.67 -6.25 5.65
C PRO A 203 11.53 -5.78 6.57
N PHE A 204 11.69 -5.87 7.90
CA PHE A 204 10.69 -5.41 8.86
C PHE A 204 10.34 -3.94 8.68
N PHE A 205 11.37 -3.09 8.55
CA PHE A 205 11.19 -1.65 8.47
C PHE A 205 10.51 -1.25 7.16
N LYS A 206 10.83 -1.94 6.06
CA LYS A 206 10.16 -1.79 4.76
C LYS A 206 8.69 -2.22 4.83
N PHE A 207 8.41 -3.39 5.41
CA PHE A 207 7.05 -3.89 5.61
C PHE A 207 6.23 -2.92 6.46
N LEU A 208 6.80 -2.44 7.56
CA LEU A 208 6.15 -1.50 8.46
C LEU A 208 5.84 -0.19 7.74
N CYS A 209 6.74 0.33 6.89
CA CYS A 209 6.48 1.55 6.13
C CYS A 209 5.29 1.42 5.18
N VAL A 210 5.14 0.29 4.48
CA VAL A 210 3.99 0.05 3.59
C VAL A 210 2.71 -0.17 4.40
N LYS A 211 2.77 -1.01 5.43
CA LYS A 211 1.60 -1.38 6.25
C LYS A 211 1.05 -0.20 7.05
N LEU A 212 1.91 0.64 7.61
CA LEU A 212 1.47 1.75 8.46
C LEU A 212 0.69 2.80 7.68
N VAL A 213 1.01 3.05 6.41
CA VAL A 213 0.24 3.99 5.57
C VAL A 213 -1.22 3.57 5.50
N VAL A 214 -1.47 2.30 5.16
CA VAL A 214 -2.82 1.73 5.08
C VAL A 214 -3.50 1.74 6.45
N PHE A 215 -2.82 1.21 7.47
CA PHE A 215 -3.40 1.03 8.79
C PHE A 215 -3.78 2.36 9.44
N PHE A 216 -2.89 3.36 9.43
CA PHE A 216 -3.21 4.66 10.00
C PHE A 216 -4.34 5.35 9.25
N SER A 217 -4.35 5.31 7.91
CA SER A 217 -5.43 5.93 7.13
C SER A 217 -6.80 5.30 7.42
N PHE A 218 -6.86 3.98 7.57
CA PHE A 218 -8.07 3.25 7.96
C PHE A 218 -8.53 3.60 9.38
N TRP A 219 -7.66 3.47 10.38
CA TRP A 219 -8.03 3.72 11.78
C TRP A 219 -8.41 5.17 12.01
N GLN A 220 -7.72 6.09 11.35
CA GLN A 220 -8.09 7.50 11.35
C GLN A 220 -9.50 7.71 10.78
N ALA A 221 -9.81 7.14 9.62
CA ALA A 221 -11.15 7.25 9.02
C ALA A 221 -12.22 6.69 9.95
N PHE A 222 -11.97 5.52 10.54
CA PHE A 222 -12.87 4.87 11.48
C PHE A 222 -13.12 5.74 12.73
N LEU A 223 -12.06 6.24 13.37
CA LEU A 223 -12.17 7.09 14.57
C LEU A 223 -12.90 8.41 14.28
N ILE A 224 -12.62 9.05 13.15
CA ILE A 224 -13.30 10.30 12.77
C ILE A 224 -14.80 10.03 12.51
N ASN A 225 -15.14 8.91 11.88
CA ASN A 225 -16.54 8.52 11.67
C ASN A 225 -17.26 8.24 13.00
N ILE A 226 -16.61 7.63 13.98
CA ILE A 226 -17.15 7.49 15.34
C ILE A 226 -17.42 8.86 15.96
N LEU A 227 -16.47 9.80 15.86
CA LEU A 227 -16.63 11.15 16.39
C LEU A 227 -17.75 11.93 15.69
N ALA A 228 -17.95 11.70 14.39
CA ALA A 228 -19.07 12.26 13.64
C ALA A 228 -20.42 11.73 14.15
N ASN A 229 -20.50 10.42 14.39
CA ASN A 229 -21.70 9.76 14.92
C ASN A 229 -21.99 10.12 16.39
N ALA A 230 -20.94 10.36 17.20
CA ALA A 230 -21.05 10.80 18.58
C ALA A 230 -21.43 12.29 18.73
N ASN A 231 -21.77 12.99 17.64
CA ASN A 231 -22.13 14.42 17.61
C ASN A 231 -21.03 15.39 18.09
N VAL A 232 -19.78 14.92 18.20
CA VAL A 232 -18.63 15.79 18.51
C VAL A 232 -18.36 16.73 17.33
N ILE A 233 -18.45 16.22 16.10
CA ILE A 233 -18.39 17.02 14.88
C ILE A 233 -19.78 17.60 14.60
N LYS A 234 -19.90 18.92 14.70
CA LYS A 234 -21.15 19.64 14.45
C LYS A 234 -21.27 20.01 12.97
N PRO A 235 -22.48 19.90 12.37
CA PRO A 235 -22.71 20.38 11.03
C PRO A 235 -22.60 21.91 11.00
N THR A 236 -22.28 22.45 9.84
CA THR A 236 -22.30 23.89 9.59
C THR A 236 -23.36 24.20 8.53
N GLU A 237 -23.67 25.48 8.32
CA GLU A 237 -24.70 25.95 7.37
C GLU A 237 -24.54 25.35 5.96
N TYR A 238 -23.30 25.08 5.52
CA TYR A 238 -23.01 24.57 4.19
C TYR A 238 -22.44 23.14 4.15
N TRP A 239 -22.07 22.56 5.30
CA TRP A 239 -21.40 21.24 5.36
C TRP A 239 -22.07 20.29 6.35
N THR A 240 -22.35 19.07 5.87
CA THR A 240 -22.76 17.94 6.71
C THR A 240 -21.60 17.50 7.60
N LYS A 241 -21.91 16.83 8.71
CA LYS A 241 -20.90 16.26 9.62
C LYS A 241 -19.89 15.38 8.90
N ALA A 242 -20.38 14.65 7.91
CA ALA A 242 -19.59 13.67 7.23
C ALA A 242 -18.72 14.26 6.12
N ASN A 243 -19.15 15.33 5.43
CA ASN A 243 -18.25 16.12 4.58
C ASN A 243 -17.09 16.69 5.41
N ILE A 244 -17.35 17.15 6.64
CA ILE A 244 -16.32 17.65 7.56
C ILE A 244 -15.38 16.51 7.98
N ALA A 245 -15.92 15.33 8.30
CA ALA A 245 -15.14 14.14 8.63
C ALA A 245 -14.21 13.71 7.48
N THR A 246 -14.74 13.59 6.27
CA THR A 246 -13.96 13.29 5.06
C THR A 246 -12.88 14.33 4.83
N GLY A 247 -13.20 15.62 5.00
CA GLY A 247 -12.22 16.67 4.81
C GLY A 247 -11.11 16.66 5.86
N LEU A 248 -11.44 16.40 7.12
CA LEU A 248 -10.45 16.25 8.19
C LEU A 248 -9.53 15.06 7.93
N ASN A 249 -10.09 13.92 7.53
CA ASN A 249 -9.32 12.73 7.18
C ASN A 249 -8.35 13.01 6.01
N ALA A 250 -8.83 13.68 4.97
CA ALA A 250 -8.04 14.05 3.80
C ALA A 250 -6.86 14.97 4.16
N ILE A 251 -7.09 15.99 5.01
CA ILE A 251 -6.03 16.88 5.50
C ILE A 251 -4.97 16.08 6.27
N LEU A 252 -5.40 15.24 7.23
CA LEU A 252 -4.47 14.47 8.05
C LEU A 252 -3.62 13.52 7.19
N ILE A 253 -4.22 12.84 6.21
CA ILE A 253 -3.46 11.99 5.27
C ILE A 253 -2.38 12.81 4.54
N CYS A 254 -2.67 14.04 4.10
CA CYS A 254 -1.67 14.88 3.42
C CYS A 254 -0.44 15.13 4.31
N PHE A 255 -0.64 15.37 5.61
CA PHE A 255 0.47 15.54 6.57
C PHE A 255 1.19 14.23 6.89
N GLU A 256 0.44 13.15 7.08
CA GLU A 256 1.00 11.81 7.30
C GLU A 256 1.90 11.38 6.13
N MET A 257 1.51 11.69 4.90
CA MET A 257 2.31 11.37 3.71
C MET A 257 3.69 12.04 3.72
N VAL A 258 3.85 13.21 4.35
CA VAL A 258 5.18 13.83 4.53
C VAL A 258 6.06 12.98 5.45
N VAL A 259 5.51 12.53 6.58
CA VAL A 259 6.21 11.66 7.53
C VAL A 259 6.57 10.33 6.85
N PHE A 260 5.63 9.72 6.14
CA PHE A 260 5.87 8.49 5.41
C PHE A 260 6.87 8.65 4.27
N ALA A 261 6.92 9.80 3.60
CA ALA A 261 7.94 10.09 2.60
C ALA A 261 9.35 10.03 3.20
N LEU A 262 9.55 10.65 4.36
CA LEU A 262 10.82 10.60 5.08
C LEU A 262 11.17 9.17 5.56
N LEU A 263 10.16 8.43 6.03
CA LEU A 263 10.35 7.02 6.41
C LEU A 263 10.73 6.16 5.20
N HIS A 264 10.13 6.38 4.03
CA HIS A 264 10.46 5.65 2.79
C HIS A 264 11.88 5.94 2.31
N VAL A 265 12.37 7.18 2.45
CA VAL A 265 13.78 7.52 2.17
C VAL A 265 14.73 6.68 3.01
N LYS A 266 14.39 6.43 4.29
CA LYS A 266 15.19 5.59 5.19
C LYS A 266 15.01 4.09 4.92
N ALA A 267 13.80 3.65 4.57
CA ALA A 267 13.48 2.24 4.38
C ALA A 267 13.98 1.68 3.05
N PHE A 268 13.89 2.48 2.00
CA PHE A 268 14.24 2.13 0.63
C PHE A 268 15.46 2.94 0.18
N ASP A 269 16.57 2.82 0.93
CA ASP A 269 17.79 3.56 0.61
C ASP A 269 18.37 3.15 -0.75
N TYR A 270 18.54 4.13 -1.64
CA TYR A 270 19.10 3.93 -2.98
C TYR A 270 20.60 3.67 -2.96
N ARG A 271 21.31 4.00 -1.87
CA ARG A 271 22.77 3.89 -1.80
C ARG A 271 23.26 2.46 -1.93
N VAL A 272 22.43 1.47 -1.56
CA VAL A 272 22.72 0.04 -1.74
C VAL A 272 22.89 -0.33 -3.21
N TYR A 273 22.24 0.40 -4.12
CA TYR A 273 22.26 0.15 -5.56
C TYR A 273 23.28 1.03 -6.30
N ARG A 274 24.01 1.89 -5.60
CA ARG A 274 24.97 2.82 -6.21
C ARG A 274 26.25 2.07 -6.60
N PRO A 275 26.59 1.96 -7.89
CA PRO A 275 27.82 1.32 -8.32
C PRO A 275 29.05 2.16 -7.88
N LYS A 276 30.18 1.47 -7.63
CA LYS A 276 31.46 2.13 -7.26
C LYS A 276 31.94 3.06 -8.38
N GLU A 277 31.72 2.67 -9.63
CA GLU A 277 31.97 3.50 -10.80
C GLU A 277 30.68 4.18 -11.27
N ARG A 278 30.76 5.47 -11.62
CA ARG A 278 29.60 6.23 -12.12
C ARG A 278 29.27 5.85 -13.56
N ILE A 279 28.52 4.77 -13.74
CA ILE A 279 27.90 4.45 -15.02
C ILE A 279 26.63 5.30 -15.15
N LYS A 280 26.59 6.24 -16.10
CA LYS A 280 25.39 7.03 -16.39
C LYS A 280 24.35 6.12 -17.06
N GLN A 281 23.27 5.84 -16.35
CA GLN A 281 22.12 5.13 -16.92
C GLN A 281 21.03 6.08 -17.40
N ARG A 282 20.24 5.63 -18.38
CA ARG A 282 19.14 6.42 -18.96
C ARG A 282 17.94 6.42 -18.01
N VAL A 283 17.69 7.57 -17.38
CA VAL A 283 16.60 7.71 -16.39
C VAL A 283 15.24 7.35 -16.97
N TRP A 284 14.95 7.78 -18.20
CA TRP A 284 13.67 7.48 -18.84
C TRP A 284 13.42 5.98 -19.03
N ALA A 285 14.45 5.23 -19.46
CA ALA A 285 14.33 3.80 -19.67
C ALA A 285 14.01 3.05 -18.37
N GLY A 286 14.67 3.41 -17.26
CA GLY A 286 14.41 2.80 -15.95
C GLY A 286 13.03 3.17 -15.38
N LEU A 287 12.51 4.37 -15.65
CA LEU A 287 11.13 4.75 -15.28
C LEU A 287 10.10 3.93 -16.06
N VAL A 288 10.27 3.79 -17.37
CA VAL A 288 9.34 3.02 -18.22
C VAL A 288 9.34 1.54 -17.83
N ASP A 289 10.52 0.94 -17.57
CA ASP A 289 10.62 -0.43 -17.05
C ASP A 289 9.91 -0.55 -15.69
N SER A 290 10.14 0.40 -14.80
CA SER A 290 9.55 0.38 -13.46
C SER A 290 8.03 0.53 -13.45
N LEU A 291 7.46 1.25 -14.42
CA LEU A 291 6.02 1.50 -14.48
C LEU A 291 5.22 0.45 -15.28
N ASN A 292 5.88 -0.51 -15.93
CA ASN A 292 5.20 -1.51 -16.75
C ASN A 292 4.42 -2.54 -15.89
N PRO A 293 3.07 -2.56 -15.93
CA PRO A 293 2.29 -3.48 -15.11
C PRO A 293 2.34 -4.92 -15.63
N MET A 294 2.77 -5.16 -16.87
CA MET A 294 2.84 -6.49 -17.48
C MET A 294 3.80 -7.42 -16.72
N ASP A 295 4.80 -6.86 -16.04
CA ASP A 295 5.72 -7.64 -15.19
C ASP A 295 4.98 -8.30 -14.02
N LEU A 296 3.99 -7.60 -13.45
CA LEU A 296 3.20 -8.16 -12.36
C LEU A 296 2.44 -9.39 -12.85
N VAL A 297 1.85 -9.31 -14.05
CA VAL A 297 1.12 -10.43 -14.68
C VAL A 297 2.05 -11.60 -15.03
N ARG A 298 3.31 -11.33 -15.37
CA ARG A 298 4.29 -12.36 -15.71
C ARG A 298 4.86 -13.09 -14.48
N GLU A 299 4.89 -12.43 -13.32
CA GLU A 299 5.43 -12.99 -12.08
C GLU A 299 4.37 -13.66 -11.20
N VAL A 300 3.09 -13.34 -11.42
CA VAL A 300 1.90 -14.03 -10.87
C VAL A 300 1.75 -15.40 -11.49
#